data_AF-A0A221MAJ3-F1
#
_entry.id   AF-A0A221MAJ3-F1
#
_cell.length_a   1.000
_cell.length_b   1.000
_cell.length_c   1.000
_cell.angle_alpha   90.00
_cell.angle_beta   90.00
_cell.angle_gamma   90.00
#
_symmetry.space_group_name_H-M   'P 1'
#
loop_
_entity.id
_entity.type
_entity.pdbx_description
1 polymer ?
#
loop_
_entity_poly.entity_id
_entity_poly.type
_entity_poly.pdbx_seq_one_letter_code
_entity_poly.pdbx_strand_id
1 'polypeptide(L)' 'MALTLRRNPGEKLYIIDPNGNEIEIEIVKGDRNKPEDYMRLRVNAPKDYKVLRGELYDGFVNNSL' A
#
# COMPACT_ATOMS: atom_id res chain seq x y z
N MET A 1 -11.72 6.90 7.66
CA MET A 1 -12.72 6.24 6.78
C MET A 1 -12.11 4.96 6.23
N ALA A 2 -12.94 3.94 5.96
CA ALA A 2 -12.50 2.71 5.31
C ALA A 2 -13.22 2.58 3.97
N LEU A 3 -12.50 2.13 2.94
CA LEU A 3 -13.03 1.92 1.60
C LEU A 3 -12.64 0.52 1.13
N THR A 4 -13.62 -0.33 0.84
CA THR A 4 -13.41 -1.68 0.31
C THR A 4 -13.69 -1.67 -1.18
N LEU A 5 -12.70 -2.04 -2.00
CA LEU A 5 -12.80 -2.04 -3.45
C LEU A 5 -12.44 -3.41 -4.00
N ARG A 6 -13.22 -3.89 -4.97
CA ARG A 6 -12.76 -4.90 -5.91
C ARG A 6 -11.94 -4.20 -6.99
N ARG A 7 -10.73 -4.69 -7.27
CA ARG A 7 -9.83 -4.13 -8.27
C ARG A 7 -9.27 -5.19 -9.20
N ASN A 8 -8.96 -4.77 -10.43
CA ASN A 8 -8.22 -5.56 -11.41
C ASN A 8 -6.77 -5.05 -11.54
N PRO A 9 -5.85 -5.88 -12.04
CA PRO A 9 -4.50 -5.44 -12.32
C PRO A 9 -4.45 -4.31 -13.36
N GLY A 10 -3.58 -3.34 -13.13
CA GLY A 10 -3.46 -2.09 -13.89
C GLY A 10 -4.33 -0.96 -13.34
N GLU A 11 -5.26 -1.26 -12.43
CA GLU A 11 -6.07 -0.23 -11.80
C GLU A 11 -5.37 0.39 -10.57
N LYS A 12 -5.62 1.68 -10.30
CA LYS A 12 -4.94 2.50 -9.28
C LYS A 12 -5.87 3.16 -8.28
N LEU A 13 -5.48 3.28 -7.02
CA LEU A 13 -6.19 4.11 -6.05
C LEU A 13 -5.20 5.10 -5.42
N TYR A 14 -5.72 6.25 -4.99
CA TYR A 14 -4.92 7.33 -4.40
C TYR A 14 -5.39 7.57 -2.97
N ILE A 15 -4.42 7.75 -2.07
CA ILE A 15 -4.64 8.34 -0.76
C ILE A 15 -4.12 9.78 -0.86
N ILE A 16 -4.99 10.74 -0.60
CA ILE A 16 -4.67 12.18 -0.72
C ILE A 16 -4.84 12.80 0.66
N ASP A 17 -3.80 13.47 1.15
CA ASP A 17 -3.86 14.22 2.41
C ASP A 17 -4.52 15.60 2.23
N PRO A 18 -4.85 16.32 3.31
CA PRO A 18 -5.43 17.66 3.21
C PRO A 18 -4.54 18.71 2.53
N ASN A 19 -3.23 18.47 2.42
CA ASN A 19 -2.27 19.35 1.77
C ASN A 19 -2.12 19.03 0.26
N GLY A 20 -2.79 17.99 -0.23
CA GLY A 20 -2.71 17.53 -1.62
C GLY A 20 -1.54 16.59 -1.89
N ASN A 21 -0.85 16.07 -0.87
CA ASN A 21 0.14 15.02 -1.07
C ASN A 21 -0.54 13.70 -1.44
N GLU A 22 -0.01 13.02 -2.44
CA GLU A 22 -0.61 11.81 -2.99
C GLU A 22 0.25 10.58 -2.73
N ILE A 23 -0.39 9.49 -2.31
CA ILE A 23 0.17 8.14 -2.32
C ILE A 23 -0.63 7.35 -3.36
N GLU A 24 0.05 6.90 -4.41
CA GLU A 24 -0.53 6.06 -5.45
C GLU A 24 -0.33 4.58 -5.10
N ILE A 25 -1.41 3.80 -5.17
CA ILE A 25 -1.39 2.35 -4.99
C ILE A 25 -1.90 1.71 -6.28
N GLU A 26 -1.02 1.01 -6.99
CA GLU A 26 -1.32 0.28 -8.23
C GLU A 26 -1.46 -1.23 -7.93
N ILE A 27 -2.51 -1.85 -8.46
CA ILE A 27 -2.63 -3.32 -8.46
C ILE A 27 -1.81 -3.88 -9.62
N VAL A 28 -0.82 -4.71 -9.34
CA VAL A 28 0.02 -5.33 -10.37
C VAL A 28 -0.19 -6.84 -10.40
N LYS A 29 -0.11 -7.43 -11.60
CA LYS A 29 -0.15 -8.90 -11.75
C LYS A 29 1.11 -9.48 -11.10
N GLY A 30 0.94 -10.54 -10.31
CA GLY A 30 2.03 -11.44 -9.98
C GLY A 30 2.55 -12.15 -11.23
N ASP A 31 3.71 -12.78 -11.11
CA ASP A 31 4.33 -13.58 -12.16
C ASP A 31 3.42 -14.78 -12.50
N ARG A 32 3.02 -14.87 -13.77
CA ARG A 32 2.14 -15.94 -14.25
C ARG A 32 2.76 -17.33 -14.12
N ASN A 33 4.08 -17.43 -14.03
CA ASN A 33 4.80 -18.70 -13.88
C ASN A 33 4.86 -19.16 -12.43
N LYS A 34 4.36 -18.36 -11.48
CA LYS A 34 4.32 -18.67 -10.06
C LYS A 34 2.87 -18.53 -9.59
N PRO A 35 2.10 -19.62 -9.51
CA PRO A 35 0.67 -19.57 -9.15
C PRO A 35 0.41 -18.98 -7.76
N GLU A 36 1.39 -19.10 -6.87
CA GLU A 36 1.43 -18.46 -5.54
C GLU A 36 1.68 -16.94 -5.60
N ASP A 37 1.97 -16.40 -6.76
CA ASP A 37 2.21 -14.98 -6.97
C ASP A 37 0.87 -14.29 -7.20
N TYR A 38 0.17 -14.08 -6.08
CA TYR A 38 -1.10 -13.37 -5.99
C TYR A 38 -1.01 -11.95 -6.59
N MET A 39 -2.16 -11.27 -6.70
CA MET A 39 -2.18 -9.84 -7.02
C MET A 39 -1.27 -9.10 -6.04
N ARG A 40 -0.31 -8.32 -6.58
CA ARG A 40 0.62 -7.53 -5.77
C ARG A 40 0.17 -6.07 -5.76
N LEU A 41 0.65 -5.34 -4.76
CA LEU A 41 0.49 -3.89 -4.67
C LEU A 41 1.83 -3.22 -4.96
N ARG A 42 1.82 -2.21 -5.82
CA ARG A 42 2.92 -1.24 -5.92
C ARG A 42 2.46 0.04 -5.25
N VAL A 43 3.21 0.48 -4.24
CA VAL A 43 2.93 1.70 -3.50
C VAL A 43 3.98 2.75 -3.87
N ASN A 44 3.55 3.83 -4.48
CA ASN A 44 4.38 4.98 -4.82
C ASN A 44 4.01 6.11 -3.86
N ALA A 45 4.96 6.53 -3.04
CA ALA A 45 4.78 7.61 -2.07
C ALA A 45 5.95 8.61 -2.19
N PRO A 46 5.76 9.89 -1.80
CA PRO A 46 6.84 10.86 -1.70
C PRO A 46 7.95 10.40 -0.74
N LYS A 47 9.18 10.92 -0.92
CA LYS A 47 10.39 10.40 -0.24
C LYS A 47 10.39 10.57 1.29
N ASP A 48 9.62 11.50 1.79
CA ASP A 48 9.40 11.78 3.22
C ASP A 48 8.48 10.77 3.89
N TYR A 49 7.78 9.92 3.12
CA TYR A 49 6.94 8.85 3.64
C TYR A 49 7.72 7.55 3.78
N LYS A 50 7.41 6.80 4.83
CA LYS A 50 7.84 5.41 5.00
C LYS A 50 6.72 4.47 4.60
N VAL A 51 6.97 3.59 3.64
CA VAL A 51 6.09 2.48 3.29
C VAL A 51 6.55 1.24 4.06
N LEU A 52 5.71 0.74 4.95
CA LEU A 52 5.98 -0.43 5.77
C LEU A 52 4.94 -1.51 5.49
N ARG A 53 5.39 -2.76 5.48
CA ARG A 53 4.48 -3.91 5.41
C ARG A 53 3.83 -4.10 6.78
N GLY A 54 2.55 -4.45 6.80
CA GLY A 54 1.77 -4.51 8.02
C GLY A 54 2.35 -5.50 9.04
N GLU A 55 2.90 -6.62 8.58
CA GLU A 55 3.56 -7.62 9.43
C GLU A 55 4.86 -7.16 10.09
N LEU A 56 5.43 -6.05 9.60
CA LEU A 56 6.62 -5.41 10.18
C LEU A 56 6.24 -4.18 11.02
N TYR A 57 4.96 -3.83 11.06
CA TYR A 57 4.49 -2.70 11.85
C TYR A 57 4.13 -3.18 13.24
N ASP A 58 5.10 -3.10 14.15
CA ASP A 58 4.92 -3.51 15.56
C ASP A 58 4.04 -2.54 16.37
N GLY A 59 3.52 -1.48 15.73
CA GLY A 59 3.01 -0.30 16.41
C GLY A 59 4.14 0.39 17.16
N PHE A 60 4.09 1.71 17.30
CA PHE A 60 4.93 2.34 18.31
C PHE A 60 4.41 1.86 19.68
N VAL A 61 4.97 0.78 20.21
CA VAL A 61 4.91 0.49 21.66
C VAL A 61 5.78 1.57 22.32
N ASN A 62 5.20 2.75 22.50
CA ASN A 62 5.70 3.73 23.45
C ASN A 62 5.42 3.19 24.86
N ASN A 63 6.16 2.15 25.27
CA ASN A 63 6.38 1.86 26.68
C ASN A 63 7.46 2.84 27.16
N SER A 64 7.07 4.09 27.34
CA SER A 64 7.80 5.04 28.16
C SER A 64 7.47 4.70 29.62
N LEU A 65 8.37 3.98 30.30
CA LEU A 65 8.45 3.94 31.76
C LEU A 65 9.43 5.03 32.22
#